data_AF-A0A1M4TPD0-F1
#
_entry.id   AF-A0A1M4TPD0-F1
#
_cell.length_a   1.000
_cell.length_b   1.000
_cell.length_c   1.000
_cell.angle_alpha   90.00
_cell.angle_beta   90.00
_cell.angle_gamma   90.00
#
_symmetry.space_group_name_H-M   'P 1'
#
loop_
_entity.id
_entity.type
_entity.pdbx_description
1 polymer ?
#
loop_
_entity_poly.entity_id
_entity_poly.type
_entity_poly.pdbx_seq_one_letter_code
_entity_poly.pdbx_strand_id
1 'polypeptide(L)'
;MITLAFSTHRPEVLPAVEDLMVAHDMVVLEEPPHPQFQAMLSGRVGIEEYLEATDYEFPVFARACCRLYRRLHRVGIRILQVEPYLEKLAELHDFFADGGTAHRLDPREAMAQVYRAERRASGALLHYYRVSVTEPFDQVVEAVKVFAKADAARIRLRDRLRAEALANAAEYVPRIYVEAGYIHWALYTHLKGKVREPARMRAVWPLAARARRLLGRKQVMGPGDLLTLRYIFRPNWNGKDADVLAAKSLIYVKLLEKKEMVPGRGETPHLEDEAKAWQAVRGLTYEDCRLLWPQVRKSSSIGTREAVRRFLDGRGTGK
;
A
#
# COMPACT_ATOMS: atom_id res chain seq x y z
N MET A 1 -5.00 -23.63 -6.74
CA MET A 1 -4.98 -22.84 -5.51
C MET A 1 -4.36 -21.51 -5.84
N ILE A 2 -5.02 -20.42 -5.48
CA ILE A 2 -4.52 -19.05 -5.66
C ILE A 2 -4.47 -18.44 -4.26
N THR A 3 -3.27 -18.15 -3.77
CA THR A 3 -3.05 -17.52 -2.48
C THR A 3 -2.76 -16.05 -2.72
N LEU A 4 -3.73 -15.19 -2.41
CA LEU A 4 -3.52 -13.75 -2.39
C LEU A 4 -2.98 -13.35 -1.01
N ALA A 5 -1.72 -12.95 -0.97
CA ALA A 5 -1.03 -12.59 0.27
C ALA A 5 -1.05 -11.09 0.45
N PHE A 6 -1.81 -10.66 1.45
CA PHE A 6 -1.87 -9.29 1.88
C PHE A 6 -0.69 -9.00 2.80
N SER A 7 0.28 -8.23 2.31
CA SER A 7 1.55 -7.93 2.99
C SER A 7 1.91 -6.45 2.90
N THR A 8 2.93 -6.06 3.64
CA THR A 8 3.56 -4.74 3.58
C THR A 8 4.95 -4.86 2.99
N HIS A 9 5.47 -3.81 2.35
CA HIS A 9 6.86 -3.74 1.86
C HIS A 9 7.85 -3.52 3.01
N ARG A 10 7.91 -4.46 3.97
CA ARG A 10 8.74 -4.39 5.17
C ARG A 10 9.60 -5.64 5.31
N PRO A 11 10.90 -5.54 5.67
CA PRO A 11 11.78 -6.71 5.75
C PRO A 11 11.27 -7.83 6.67
N GLU A 12 10.58 -7.48 7.75
CA GLU A 12 10.00 -8.41 8.72
C GLU A 12 8.96 -9.38 8.16
N VAL A 13 8.38 -9.08 6.99
CA VAL A 13 7.40 -9.97 6.35
C VAL A 13 8.06 -11.16 5.65
N LEU A 14 9.34 -11.04 5.29
CA LEU A 14 10.03 -11.92 4.34
C LEU A 14 10.04 -13.39 4.75
N PRO A 15 10.34 -13.76 6.01
CA PRO A 15 10.30 -15.17 6.41
C PRO A 15 8.92 -15.79 6.20
N ALA A 16 7.86 -15.07 6.61
CA ALA A 16 6.50 -15.57 6.50
C ALA A 16 5.99 -15.66 5.06
N VAL A 17 6.45 -14.78 4.16
CA VAL A 17 6.11 -14.90 2.73
C VAL A 17 6.95 -15.94 2.01
N GLU A 18 8.22 -16.16 2.38
CA GLU A 18 9.06 -17.23 1.83
C GLU A 18 8.40 -18.60 2.09
N ASP A 19 7.98 -18.87 3.32
CA ASP A 19 7.27 -20.10 3.71
C ASP A 19 5.99 -20.33 2.87
N LEU A 20 5.29 -19.25 2.52
CA LEU A 20 4.13 -19.33 1.65
C LEU A 20 4.54 -19.56 0.19
N MET A 21 5.50 -18.81 -0.32
CA MET A 21 5.93 -18.85 -1.72
C MET A 21 6.48 -20.23 -2.11
N VAL A 22 7.27 -20.89 -1.24
CA VAL A 22 7.84 -22.23 -1.53
C VAL A 22 6.79 -23.32 -1.74
N ALA A 23 5.56 -23.11 -1.26
CA ALA A 23 4.45 -24.04 -1.45
C ALA A 23 3.72 -23.87 -2.80
N HIS A 24 4.16 -22.95 -3.66
CA HIS A 24 3.53 -22.62 -4.94
C HIS A 24 4.45 -22.87 -6.13
N ASP A 25 3.85 -23.05 -7.30
CA ASP A 25 4.57 -23.27 -8.56
C ASP A 25 4.96 -21.94 -9.22
N MET A 26 4.20 -20.88 -8.89
CA MET A 26 4.41 -19.53 -9.39
C MET A 26 4.20 -18.48 -8.30
N VAL A 27 5.04 -17.45 -8.32
CA VAL A 27 4.92 -16.23 -7.55
C VAL A 27 4.67 -15.06 -8.51
N VAL A 28 3.63 -14.28 -8.24
CA VAL A 28 3.29 -13.08 -9.00
C VAL A 28 3.47 -11.85 -8.12
N LEU A 29 4.40 -10.99 -8.52
CA LEU A 29 4.82 -9.80 -7.80
C LEU A 29 3.90 -8.61 -8.08
N GLU A 30 3.84 -7.67 -7.15
CA GLU A 30 3.19 -6.36 -7.31
C GLU A 30 4.16 -5.34 -7.91
N GLU A 31 4.71 -5.65 -9.08
CA GLU A 31 5.68 -4.82 -9.78
C GLU A 31 5.43 -4.87 -11.30
N PRO A 32 5.74 -3.79 -12.04
CA PRO A 32 5.70 -3.83 -13.49
C PRO A 32 6.84 -4.71 -14.02
N PRO A 33 6.67 -5.38 -15.18
CA PRO A 33 7.76 -6.10 -15.84
C PRO A 33 8.98 -5.22 -16.09
N HIS A 34 10.16 -5.71 -15.69
CA HIS A 34 11.43 -5.07 -15.98
C HIS A 34 12.29 -5.93 -16.91
N PRO A 35 12.90 -5.37 -17.98
CA PRO A 35 13.67 -6.15 -18.97
C PRO A 35 14.82 -6.98 -18.36
N GLN A 36 15.46 -6.44 -17.32
CA GLN A 36 16.59 -7.12 -16.65
C GLN A 36 16.15 -8.10 -15.56
N PHE A 37 14.85 -8.21 -15.23
CA PHE A 37 14.38 -9.00 -14.09
C PHE A 37 14.79 -10.48 -14.20
N GLN A 38 14.60 -11.10 -15.37
CA GLN A 38 14.98 -12.50 -15.58
C GLN A 38 16.51 -12.71 -15.53
N ALA A 39 17.29 -11.74 -16.02
CA ALA A 39 18.75 -11.76 -15.90
C ALA A 39 19.18 -11.63 -14.43
N MET A 40 18.49 -10.80 -13.65
CA MET A 40 18.69 -10.69 -12.21
C MET A 40 18.36 -12.00 -11.49
N LEU A 41 17.22 -12.64 -11.78
CA LEU A 41 16.85 -13.93 -11.18
C LEU A 41 17.87 -15.04 -11.46
N SER A 42 18.41 -15.08 -12.68
CA SER A 42 19.43 -16.07 -13.07
C SER A 42 20.85 -15.73 -12.58
N GLY A 43 21.06 -14.54 -12.00
CA GLY A 43 22.39 -14.09 -11.56
C GLY A 43 23.30 -13.53 -12.66
N ARG A 44 22.76 -13.26 -13.86
CA ARG A 44 23.50 -12.66 -15.00
C ARG A 44 23.70 -11.16 -14.85
N VAL A 45 22.76 -10.48 -14.19
CA VAL A 45 22.83 -9.06 -13.77
C VAL A 45 22.94 -9.01 -12.25
N GLY A 46 23.74 -8.10 -11.69
CA GLY A 46 23.86 -7.94 -10.24
C GLY A 46 22.55 -7.54 -9.56
N ILE A 47 22.35 -7.85 -8.27
CA ILE A 47 21.18 -7.29 -7.55
C ILE A 47 21.29 -5.77 -7.47
N GLU A 48 22.49 -5.24 -7.19
CA GLU A 48 22.72 -3.80 -7.11
C GLU A 48 22.47 -3.12 -8.45
N GLU A 49 23.04 -3.64 -9.52
CA GLU A 49 22.84 -3.14 -10.88
C GLU A 49 21.34 -3.13 -11.27
N TYR A 50 20.60 -4.19 -10.95
CA TYR A 50 19.16 -4.23 -11.16
C TYR A 50 18.41 -3.18 -10.32
N LEU A 51 18.80 -3.00 -9.06
CA LEU A 51 18.19 -2.03 -8.16
C LEU A 51 18.55 -0.58 -8.49
N GLU A 52 19.71 -0.31 -9.11
CA GLU A 52 20.08 1.01 -9.59
C GLU A 52 19.24 1.46 -10.80
N ALA A 53 18.79 0.49 -11.62
CA ALA A 53 17.92 0.73 -12.76
C ALA A 53 16.44 0.91 -12.38
N THR A 54 16.10 0.80 -11.09
CA THR A 54 14.71 0.80 -10.60
C THR A 54 14.55 1.77 -9.42
N ASP A 55 13.41 2.45 -9.32
CA ASP A 55 13.16 3.43 -8.26
C ASP A 55 12.35 2.78 -7.12
N TYR A 56 13.04 2.27 -6.09
CA TYR A 56 12.41 1.63 -4.93
C TYR A 56 12.49 2.50 -3.67
N GLU A 57 11.34 2.75 -3.04
CA GLU A 57 11.24 3.52 -1.79
C GLU A 57 11.81 2.79 -0.55
N PHE A 58 11.99 1.46 -0.62
CA PHE A 58 12.43 0.61 0.49
C PHE A 58 13.65 -0.25 0.08
N PRO A 59 14.87 0.33 0.07
CA PRO A 59 16.05 -0.32 -0.50
C PRO A 59 16.49 -1.58 0.26
N VAL A 60 16.30 -1.66 1.58
CA VAL A 60 16.67 -2.85 2.35
C VAL A 60 15.71 -3.99 2.03
N PHE A 61 14.41 -3.71 2.04
CA PHE A 61 13.37 -4.65 1.63
C PHE A 61 13.57 -5.14 0.19
N ALA A 62 13.71 -4.23 -0.78
CA ALA A 62 13.87 -4.57 -2.20
C ALA A 62 15.06 -5.50 -2.44
N ARG A 63 16.22 -5.21 -1.81
CA ARG A 63 17.40 -6.07 -1.87
C ARG A 63 17.16 -7.45 -1.28
N ALA A 64 16.48 -7.52 -0.14
CA ALA A 64 16.16 -8.79 0.50
C ALA A 64 15.15 -9.61 -0.33
N CYS A 65 14.17 -8.96 -0.96
CA CYS A 65 13.27 -9.56 -1.95
C CYS A 65 14.03 -10.14 -3.14
N CYS A 66 14.92 -9.38 -3.78
CA CYS A 66 15.73 -9.90 -4.90
C CYS A 66 16.53 -11.15 -4.51
N ARG A 67 17.09 -11.18 -3.29
CA ARG A 67 17.79 -12.37 -2.77
C ARG A 67 16.84 -13.56 -2.58
N LEU A 68 15.63 -13.32 -2.06
CA LEU A 68 14.58 -14.33 -1.94
C LEU A 68 14.15 -14.85 -3.31
N TYR A 69 13.84 -13.96 -4.24
CA TYR A 69 13.42 -14.32 -5.59
C TYR A 69 14.47 -15.16 -6.33
N ARG A 70 15.77 -14.86 -6.17
CA ARG A 70 16.84 -15.74 -6.67
C ARG A 70 16.80 -17.14 -6.08
N ARG A 71 16.58 -17.27 -4.75
CA ARG A 71 16.49 -18.59 -4.11
C ARG A 71 15.30 -19.38 -4.64
N LEU A 72 14.13 -18.75 -4.71
CA LEU A 72 12.91 -19.35 -5.25
C LEU A 72 13.08 -19.78 -6.71
N HIS A 73 13.67 -18.91 -7.54
CA HIS A 73 13.94 -19.21 -8.95
C HIS A 73 14.90 -20.41 -9.12
N ARG A 74 15.95 -20.52 -8.28
CA ARG A 74 16.89 -21.67 -8.32
C ARG A 74 16.24 -23.01 -7.99
N VAL A 75 15.19 -23.02 -7.18
CA VAL A 75 14.42 -24.24 -6.86
C VAL A 75 13.27 -24.48 -7.83
N GLY A 76 13.22 -23.73 -8.94
CA GLY A 76 12.28 -23.96 -10.04
C GLY A 76 10.95 -23.22 -9.93
N ILE A 77 10.78 -22.31 -8.95
CA ILE A 77 9.56 -21.51 -8.84
C ILE A 77 9.58 -20.41 -9.90
N ARG A 78 8.51 -20.35 -10.70
CA ARG A 78 8.36 -19.29 -11.71
C ARG A 78 7.98 -17.97 -11.04
N ILE A 79 8.68 -16.90 -11.37
CA ILE A 79 8.41 -15.57 -10.82
C ILE A 79 8.04 -14.61 -11.95
N LEU A 80 6.88 -13.96 -11.82
CA LEU A 80 6.36 -13.00 -12.79
C LEU A 80 6.07 -11.67 -12.12
N GLN A 81 6.38 -10.58 -12.81
CA GLN A 81 5.95 -9.23 -12.46
C GLN A 81 4.65 -8.95 -13.20
N VAL A 82 3.59 -8.59 -12.48
CA VAL A 82 2.28 -8.30 -13.08
C VAL A 82 1.68 -7.10 -12.38
N GLU A 83 1.86 -5.93 -12.99
CA GLU A 83 1.27 -4.67 -12.55
C GLU A 83 0.91 -3.78 -13.75
N PRO A 84 -0.19 -4.12 -14.46
CA PRO A 84 -0.54 -3.45 -15.72
C PRO A 84 -0.79 -1.95 -15.56
N TYR A 85 -1.18 -1.50 -14.37
CA TYR A 85 -1.38 -0.09 -14.11
C TYR A 85 -0.05 0.68 -14.20
N LEU A 86 1.02 0.15 -13.61
CA LEU A 86 2.35 0.77 -13.66
C LEU A 86 3.01 0.62 -15.03
N GLU A 87 2.73 -0.47 -15.75
CA GLU A 87 3.11 -0.61 -17.17
C GLU A 87 2.53 0.53 -18.01
N LYS A 88 1.22 0.77 -17.88
CA LYS A 88 0.55 1.89 -18.58
C LYS A 88 1.04 3.26 -18.12
N LEU A 89 1.49 3.39 -16.88
CA LEU A 89 2.10 4.62 -16.40
C LEU A 89 3.47 4.86 -17.05
N ALA A 90 4.31 3.84 -17.16
CA ALA A 90 5.58 3.92 -17.88
C ALA A 90 5.37 4.28 -19.37
N GLU A 91 4.43 3.61 -20.04
CA GLU A 91 4.05 3.94 -21.43
C GLU A 91 3.57 5.40 -21.56
N LEU A 92 2.85 5.94 -20.57
CA LEU A 92 2.43 7.34 -20.55
C LEU A 92 3.62 8.30 -20.44
N HIS A 93 4.63 7.96 -19.65
CA HIS A 93 5.85 8.76 -19.53
C HIS A 93 6.58 8.85 -20.87
N ASP A 94 6.78 7.72 -21.54
CA ASP A 94 7.42 7.66 -22.87
C ASP A 94 6.59 8.45 -23.90
N PHE A 95 5.28 8.22 -23.92
CA PHE A 95 4.37 8.92 -24.82
C PHE A 95 4.45 10.46 -24.68
N PHE A 96 4.53 10.99 -23.45
CA PHE A 96 4.68 12.43 -23.24
C PHE A 96 6.10 12.92 -23.53
N ALA A 97 7.14 12.12 -23.25
CA ALA A 97 8.52 12.45 -23.59
C ALA A 97 8.72 12.61 -25.11
N ASP A 98 8.01 11.80 -25.90
CA ASP A 98 7.99 11.85 -27.36
C ASP A 98 7.11 12.97 -27.95
N GLY A 99 6.62 13.90 -27.11
CA GLY A 99 5.78 15.03 -27.54
C GLY A 99 4.30 14.69 -27.71
N GLY A 100 3.87 13.53 -27.19
CA GLY A 100 2.46 13.19 -27.04
C GLY A 100 1.73 14.19 -26.14
N THR A 101 0.39 14.22 -26.25
CA THR A 101 -0.46 15.16 -25.51
C THR A 101 -1.74 14.48 -25.09
N ALA A 102 -2.32 14.93 -23.97
CA ALA A 102 -3.46 14.24 -23.36
C ALA A 102 -4.71 14.15 -24.25
N HIS A 103 -4.87 15.04 -25.23
CA HIS A 103 -5.99 15.02 -26.16
C HIS A 103 -5.90 13.91 -27.22
N ARG A 104 -4.70 13.34 -27.41
CA ARG A 104 -4.45 12.23 -28.34
C ARG A 104 -4.71 10.86 -27.72
N LEU A 105 -4.95 10.78 -26.42
CA LEU A 105 -5.28 9.52 -25.73
C LEU A 105 -6.75 9.16 -26.02
N ASP A 106 -7.01 7.95 -26.53
CA ASP A 106 -8.38 7.45 -26.69
C ASP A 106 -9.01 7.21 -25.31
N PRO A 107 -10.11 7.90 -24.96
CA PRO A 107 -10.85 7.71 -23.71
C PRO A 107 -11.22 6.27 -23.34
N ARG A 108 -11.33 5.37 -24.32
CA ARG A 108 -11.75 3.97 -24.15
C ARG A 108 -10.58 3.08 -23.73
N GLU A 109 -9.35 3.48 -24.04
CA GLU A 109 -8.15 2.69 -23.74
C GLU A 109 -7.75 2.76 -22.26
N ALA A 110 -7.08 1.71 -21.79
CA ALA A 110 -6.58 1.63 -20.42
C ALA A 110 -5.62 2.79 -20.09
N MET A 111 -4.79 3.19 -21.06
CA MET A 111 -3.82 4.28 -20.93
C MET A 111 -4.50 5.62 -20.56
N ALA A 112 -5.59 5.99 -21.23
CA ALA A 112 -6.35 7.20 -20.90
C ALA A 112 -7.03 7.13 -19.52
N GLN A 113 -7.48 5.94 -19.11
CA GLN A 113 -8.06 5.73 -17.78
C GLN A 113 -7.01 5.91 -16.69
N VAL A 114 -5.82 5.33 -16.86
CA VAL A 114 -4.67 5.48 -15.97
C VAL A 114 -4.25 6.94 -15.86
N TYR A 115 -4.09 7.63 -16.99
CA TYR A 115 -3.76 9.07 -17.00
C TYR A 115 -4.76 9.91 -16.18
N ARG A 116 -6.07 9.69 -16.36
CA ARG A 116 -7.10 10.42 -15.62
C ARG A 116 -7.08 10.11 -14.13
N ALA A 117 -6.85 8.85 -13.77
CA ALA A 117 -6.75 8.43 -12.37
C ALA A 117 -5.53 9.08 -11.69
N GLU A 118 -4.35 9.02 -12.31
CA GLU A 118 -3.13 9.65 -11.81
C GLU A 118 -3.28 11.16 -11.69
N ARG A 119 -3.74 11.83 -12.76
CA ARG A 119 -3.90 13.29 -12.75
C ARG A 119 -4.81 13.74 -11.60
N ARG A 120 -5.88 13.00 -11.32
CA ARG A 120 -6.81 13.31 -10.23
C ARG A 120 -6.17 13.05 -8.86
N ALA A 121 -5.56 11.89 -8.66
CA ALA A 121 -4.93 11.52 -7.39
C ALA A 121 -3.77 12.47 -7.04
N SER A 122 -2.86 12.70 -7.98
CA SER A 122 -1.73 13.62 -7.82
C SER A 122 -2.17 15.06 -7.62
N GLY A 123 -3.18 15.53 -8.36
CA GLY A 123 -3.75 16.86 -8.16
C GLY A 123 -4.34 17.04 -6.75
N ALA A 124 -5.07 16.04 -6.26
CA ALA A 124 -5.64 16.07 -4.90
C ALA A 124 -4.55 16.00 -3.81
N LEU A 125 -3.48 15.23 -4.04
CA LEU A 125 -2.34 15.13 -3.14
C LEU A 125 -1.58 16.47 -3.02
N LEU A 126 -1.29 17.11 -4.15
CA LEU A 126 -0.65 18.42 -4.19
C LEU A 126 -1.51 19.48 -3.50
N HIS A 127 -2.83 19.43 -3.72
CA HIS A 127 -3.77 20.30 -3.01
C HIS A 127 -3.71 20.08 -1.49
N TYR A 128 -3.74 18.83 -1.03
CA TYR A 128 -3.58 18.49 0.38
C TYR A 128 -2.29 19.07 0.97
N TYR A 129 -1.14 18.87 0.31
CA TYR A 129 0.12 19.40 0.81
C TYR A 129 0.09 20.92 0.95
N ARG A 130 -0.45 21.63 -0.05
CA ARG A 130 -0.60 23.09 -0.02
C ARG A 130 -1.42 23.54 1.19
N VAL A 131 -2.57 22.92 1.43
CA VAL A 131 -3.47 23.36 2.52
C VAL A 131 -3.03 22.91 3.90
N SER A 132 -2.30 21.79 4.01
CA SER A 132 -1.90 21.18 5.29
C SER A 132 -1.03 22.10 6.18
N VAL A 133 -0.36 23.09 5.57
CA VAL A 133 0.56 24.00 6.26
C VAL A 133 -0.14 25.25 6.78
N THR A 134 -1.07 25.81 6.00
CA THR A 134 -1.58 27.18 6.20
C THR A 134 -3.06 27.22 6.57
N GLU A 135 -3.86 26.26 6.11
CA GLU A 135 -5.31 26.35 6.23
C GLU A 135 -5.85 25.89 7.60
N PRO A 136 -7.07 26.32 7.96
CA PRO A 136 -7.80 25.80 9.11
C PRO A 136 -7.97 24.28 9.07
N PHE A 137 -8.00 23.65 10.25
CA PHE A 137 -8.05 22.19 10.41
C PHE A 137 -9.13 21.52 9.56
N ASP A 138 -10.35 22.07 9.56
CA ASP A 138 -11.48 21.48 8.83
C ASP A 138 -11.24 21.43 7.31
N GLN A 139 -10.57 22.45 6.75
CA GLN A 139 -10.20 22.45 5.33
C GLN A 139 -9.12 21.39 5.02
N VAL A 140 -8.19 21.17 5.96
CA VAL A 140 -7.18 20.11 5.82
C VAL A 140 -7.85 18.72 5.85
N VAL A 141 -8.83 18.52 6.73
CA VAL A 141 -9.62 17.26 6.78
C VAL A 141 -10.35 17.02 5.47
N GLU A 142 -11.03 18.04 4.92
CA GLU A 142 -11.71 17.90 3.62
C GLU A 142 -10.74 17.57 2.49
N ALA A 143 -9.56 18.20 2.46
CA ALA A 143 -8.53 17.87 1.48
C ALA A 143 -8.04 16.42 1.60
N VAL A 144 -7.88 15.89 2.83
CA VAL A 144 -7.58 14.46 3.05
C VAL A 144 -8.69 13.56 2.49
N LYS A 145 -9.96 13.90 2.70
CA LYS A 145 -11.09 13.13 2.15
C LYS A 145 -11.11 13.15 0.63
N VAL A 146 -10.87 14.31 0.01
CA VAL A 146 -10.80 14.46 -1.45
C VAL A 146 -9.66 13.61 -2.02
N PHE A 147 -8.47 13.67 -1.40
CA PHE A 147 -7.35 12.83 -1.77
C PHE A 147 -7.67 11.33 -1.62
N ALA A 148 -8.19 10.90 -0.47
CA ALA A 148 -8.53 9.50 -0.23
C ALA A 148 -9.59 8.96 -1.21
N LYS A 149 -10.55 9.78 -1.65
CA LYS A 149 -11.51 9.42 -2.72
C LYS A 149 -10.83 9.24 -4.07
N ALA A 150 -9.95 10.17 -4.43
CA ALA A 150 -9.21 10.12 -5.69
C ALA A 150 -8.29 8.89 -5.73
N ASP A 151 -7.58 8.63 -4.64
CA ASP A 151 -6.69 7.48 -4.50
C ASP A 151 -7.46 6.15 -4.47
N ALA A 152 -8.61 6.09 -3.78
CA ALA A 152 -9.49 4.92 -3.83
C ALA A 152 -9.96 4.60 -5.26
N ALA A 153 -10.30 5.60 -6.06
CA ALA A 153 -10.68 5.40 -7.46
C ALA A 153 -9.50 4.88 -8.31
N ARG A 154 -8.29 5.40 -8.06
CA ARG A 154 -7.04 4.92 -8.66
C ARG A 154 -6.78 3.45 -8.31
N ILE A 155 -6.84 3.09 -7.03
CA ILE A 155 -6.60 1.72 -6.55
C ILE A 155 -7.62 0.74 -7.13
N ARG A 156 -8.90 1.12 -7.22
CA ARG A 156 -9.92 0.27 -7.89
C ARG A 156 -9.60 -0.02 -9.35
N LEU A 157 -9.11 0.98 -10.09
CA LEU A 157 -8.69 0.79 -11.48
C LEU A 157 -7.50 -0.16 -11.54
N ARG A 158 -6.49 0.06 -10.69
CA ARG A 158 -5.30 -0.79 -10.55
C ARG A 158 -5.67 -2.25 -10.23
N ASP A 159 -6.50 -2.47 -9.22
CA ASP A 159 -6.99 -3.80 -8.83
C ASP A 159 -7.77 -4.49 -9.95
N ARG A 160 -8.58 -3.75 -10.71
CA ARG A 160 -9.33 -4.31 -11.85
C ARG A 160 -8.41 -4.77 -12.97
N LEU A 161 -7.46 -3.94 -13.39
CA LEU A 161 -6.51 -4.27 -14.45
C LEU A 161 -5.61 -5.44 -14.04
N ARG A 162 -5.13 -5.43 -12.80
CA ARG A 162 -4.31 -6.52 -12.27
C ARG A 162 -5.09 -7.82 -12.14
N ALA A 163 -6.36 -7.78 -11.71
CA ALA A 163 -7.24 -8.95 -11.70
C ALA A 163 -7.46 -9.54 -13.11
N GLU A 164 -7.56 -8.71 -14.15
CA GLU A 164 -7.67 -9.15 -15.55
C GLU A 164 -6.42 -9.91 -16.00
N ALA A 165 -5.23 -9.36 -15.75
CA ALA A 165 -3.98 -10.02 -16.09
C ALA A 165 -3.75 -11.33 -15.29
N LEU A 166 -4.07 -11.32 -13.99
CA LEU A 166 -3.93 -12.48 -13.11
C LEU A 166 -4.87 -13.63 -13.48
N ALA A 167 -6.11 -13.34 -13.92
CA ALA A 167 -7.06 -14.37 -14.31
C ALA A 167 -6.53 -15.24 -15.46
N ASN A 168 -5.85 -14.62 -16.43
CA ASN A 168 -5.21 -15.33 -17.54
C ASN A 168 -4.04 -16.20 -17.06
N ALA A 169 -3.21 -15.69 -16.15
CA ALA A 169 -2.12 -16.47 -15.56
C ALA A 169 -2.63 -17.66 -14.73
N ALA A 170 -3.78 -17.50 -14.08
CA ALA A 170 -4.39 -18.50 -13.20
C ALA A 170 -4.98 -19.72 -13.90
N GLU A 171 -5.19 -19.66 -15.22
CA GLU A 171 -5.74 -20.76 -16.00
C GLU A 171 -4.74 -21.92 -16.15
N TYR A 172 -3.44 -21.60 -16.23
CA TYR A 172 -2.41 -22.57 -16.64
C TYR A 172 -1.52 -23.06 -15.49
N VAL A 173 -1.73 -22.56 -14.26
CA VAL A 173 -0.83 -22.86 -13.13
C VAL A 173 -1.61 -23.43 -11.94
N PRO A 174 -1.23 -24.62 -11.43
CA PRO A 174 -1.94 -25.28 -10.34
C PRO A 174 -1.94 -24.49 -9.03
N ARG A 175 -0.79 -23.93 -8.61
CA ARG A 175 -0.61 -23.18 -7.37
C ARG A 175 0.09 -21.85 -7.64
N ILE A 176 -0.63 -20.75 -7.41
CA ILE A 176 -0.11 -19.39 -7.58
C ILE A 176 -0.15 -18.65 -6.25
N TYR A 177 0.96 -18.01 -5.92
CA TYR A 177 1.06 -16.98 -4.90
C TYR A 177 1.00 -15.60 -5.57
N VAL A 178 0.18 -14.69 -5.06
CA VAL A 178 0.05 -13.32 -5.55
C VAL A 178 0.33 -12.35 -4.42
N GLU A 179 1.31 -11.48 -4.58
CA GLU A 179 1.60 -10.38 -3.66
C GLU A 179 0.55 -9.27 -3.80
N ALA A 180 0.07 -8.75 -2.68
CA ALA A 180 -0.81 -7.58 -2.66
C ALA A 180 -0.60 -6.75 -1.39
N GLY A 181 -0.51 -5.43 -1.53
CA GLY A 181 -0.59 -4.51 -0.39
C GLY A 181 -1.97 -4.57 0.31
N TYR A 182 -2.03 -4.18 1.59
CA TYR A 182 -3.28 -4.16 2.37
C TYR A 182 -4.41 -3.32 1.74
N ILE A 183 -4.06 -2.28 0.98
CA ILE A 183 -5.04 -1.40 0.35
C ILE A 183 -5.72 -2.03 -0.87
N HIS A 184 -5.10 -3.05 -1.47
CA HIS A 184 -5.58 -3.75 -2.66
C HIS A 184 -6.65 -4.82 -2.35
N TRP A 185 -7.50 -4.56 -1.36
CA TRP A 185 -8.53 -5.52 -0.93
C TRP A 185 -9.55 -5.82 -2.05
N ALA A 186 -9.79 -4.87 -2.96
CA ALA A 186 -10.72 -5.06 -4.07
C ALA A 186 -10.18 -6.04 -5.12
N LEU A 187 -8.85 -6.21 -5.22
CA LEU A 187 -8.20 -7.23 -6.06
C LEU A 187 -8.76 -8.62 -5.80
N TYR A 188 -8.94 -9.01 -4.53
CA TYR A 188 -9.53 -10.31 -4.19
C TYR A 188 -10.92 -10.48 -4.81
N THR A 189 -11.77 -9.45 -4.71
CA THR A 189 -13.15 -9.49 -5.22
C THR A 189 -13.18 -9.52 -6.74
N HIS A 190 -12.36 -8.68 -7.39
CA HIS A 190 -12.26 -8.63 -8.85
C HIS A 190 -11.73 -9.93 -9.44
N LEU A 191 -10.65 -10.48 -8.85
CA LEU A 191 -10.06 -11.73 -9.31
C LEU A 191 -11.01 -12.91 -9.07
N LYS A 192 -11.70 -12.95 -7.92
CA LYS A 192 -12.70 -14.00 -7.63
C LYS A 192 -13.84 -14.03 -8.64
N GLY A 193 -14.23 -12.90 -9.20
CA GLY A 193 -15.24 -12.81 -10.26
C GLY A 193 -14.74 -13.18 -11.66
N LYS A 194 -13.42 -13.38 -11.85
CA LYS A 194 -12.80 -13.63 -13.17
C LYS A 194 -12.20 -15.04 -13.30
N VAL A 195 -11.78 -15.66 -12.19
CA VAL A 195 -11.23 -17.02 -12.24
C VAL A 195 -12.32 -18.07 -12.41
N ARG A 196 -12.01 -19.14 -13.16
CA ARG A 196 -12.94 -20.26 -13.42
C ARG A 196 -13.35 -21.02 -12.14
N GLU A 197 -12.45 -21.13 -11.17
CA GLU A 197 -12.67 -21.85 -9.92
C GLU A 197 -12.44 -20.96 -8.69
N PRO A 198 -13.42 -20.11 -8.32
CA PRO A 198 -13.30 -19.21 -7.17
C PRO A 198 -13.00 -19.91 -5.83
N ALA A 199 -13.41 -21.17 -5.68
CA ALA A 199 -13.16 -21.97 -4.49
C ALA A 199 -11.67 -22.26 -4.25
N ARG A 200 -10.82 -22.18 -5.28
CA ARG A 200 -9.37 -22.36 -5.17
C ARG A 200 -8.67 -21.11 -4.61
N MET A 201 -9.38 -19.99 -4.44
CA MET A 201 -8.82 -18.73 -3.94
C MET A 201 -8.88 -18.62 -2.42
N ARG A 202 -7.76 -18.23 -1.81
CA ARG A 202 -7.68 -17.84 -0.40
C ARG A 202 -6.93 -16.54 -0.22
N ALA A 203 -7.30 -15.78 0.81
CA ALA A 203 -6.57 -14.60 1.26
C ALA A 203 -5.77 -14.96 2.52
N VAL A 204 -4.51 -14.56 2.57
CA VAL A 204 -3.63 -14.77 3.73
C VAL A 204 -2.96 -13.46 4.14
N TRP A 205 -2.55 -13.39 5.40
CA TRP A 205 -1.87 -12.26 6.01
C TRP A 205 -0.64 -12.79 6.71
N PRO A 206 0.56 -12.66 6.11
CA PRO A 206 1.76 -13.32 6.61
C PRO A 206 2.05 -13.02 8.08
N LEU A 207 1.75 -11.79 8.55
CA LEU A 207 1.97 -11.35 9.93
C LEU A 207 0.74 -11.45 10.84
N ALA A 208 -0.31 -12.17 10.45
CA ALA A 208 -1.57 -12.20 11.20
C ALA A 208 -1.40 -12.67 12.66
N ALA A 209 -0.59 -13.69 12.90
CA ALA A 209 -0.36 -14.20 14.24
C ALA A 209 0.23 -13.12 15.16
N ARG A 210 1.23 -12.38 14.67
CA ARG A 210 1.87 -11.30 15.40
C ARG A 210 0.93 -10.11 15.60
N ALA A 211 0.23 -9.70 14.54
CA ALA A 211 -0.74 -8.60 14.61
C ALA A 211 -1.87 -8.91 15.61
N ARG A 212 -2.35 -10.16 15.67
CA ARG A 212 -3.38 -10.57 16.62
C ARG A 212 -2.91 -10.46 18.06
N ARG A 213 -1.67 -10.83 18.36
CA ARG A 213 -1.09 -10.68 19.70
C ARG A 213 -0.98 -9.21 20.12
N LEU A 214 -0.66 -8.30 19.19
CA LEU A 214 -0.48 -6.88 19.47
C LEU A 214 -1.81 -6.10 19.54
N LEU A 215 -2.78 -6.46 18.71
CA LEU A 215 -3.96 -5.63 18.44
C LEU A 215 -5.30 -6.37 18.51
N GLY A 216 -5.29 -7.70 18.62
CA GLY A 216 -6.50 -8.53 18.44
C GLY A 216 -7.01 -8.56 16.99
N ARG A 217 -6.20 -8.14 16.01
CA ARG A 217 -6.58 -8.06 14.58
C ARG A 217 -5.54 -8.72 13.68
N LYS A 218 -5.94 -9.14 12.48
CA LYS A 218 -5.04 -9.81 11.51
C LYS A 218 -4.01 -8.89 10.83
N GLN A 219 -4.18 -7.57 10.93
CA GLN A 219 -3.28 -6.56 10.40
C GLN A 219 -3.49 -5.23 11.14
N VAL A 220 -2.51 -4.33 11.07
CA VAL A 220 -2.75 -2.91 11.37
C VAL A 220 -3.39 -2.28 10.13
N MET A 221 -4.37 -1.40 10.34
CA MET A 221 -4.82 -0.47 9.30
C MET A 221 -4.89 0.91 9.91
N GLY A 222 -4.12 1.84 9.36
CA GLY A 222 -4.17 3.22 9.77
C GLY A 222 -5.56 3.83 9.49
N PRO A 223 -5.91 4.94 10.16
CA PRO A 223 -7.16 5.64 9.86
C PRO A 223 -7.28 6.07 8.39
N GLY A 224 -6.15 6.41 7.75
CA GLY A 224 -6.09 6.73 6.33
C GLY A 224 -6.39 5.52 5.44
N ASP A 225 -5.78 4.37 5.71
CA ASP A 225 -6.07 3.13 4.98
C ASP A 225 -7.54 2.71 5.13
N LEU A 226 -8.08 2.83 6.35
CA LEU A 226 -9.49 2.57 6.61
C LEU A 226 -10.39 3.52 5.81
N LEU A 227 -10.06 4.81 5.75
CA LEU A 227 -10.79 5.81 4.97
C LEU A 227 -10.77 5.46 3.47
N THR A 228 -9.59 5.20 2.91
CA THR A 228 -9.42 4.85 1.51
C THR A 228 -10.14 3.54 1.16
N LEU A 229 -10.01 2.49 1.99
CA LEU A 229 -10.75 1.23 1.79
C LEU A 229 -12.27 1.43 1.84
N ARG A 230 -12.78 2.31 2.71
CA ARG A 230 -14.21 2.64 2.72
C ARG A 230 -14.63 3.26 1.39
N TYR A 231 -13.85 4.17 0.83
CA TYR A 231 -14.14 4.75 -0.49
C TYR A 231 -13.97 3.75 -1.64
N ILE A 232 -13.06 2.76 -1.53
CA ILE A 232 -12.91 1.68 -2.50
C ILE A 232 -14.23 0.89 -2.62
N PHE A 233 -14.84 0.51 -1.49
CA PHE A 233 -16.08 -0.28 -1.50
C PHE A 233 -17.36 0.56 -1.53
N ARG A 234 -17.30 1.83 -1.13
CA ARG A 234 -18.43 2.76 -1.05
C ARG A 234 -18.00 4.16 -1.52
N PRO A 235 -17.89 4.40 -2.84
CA PRO A 235 -17.36 5.67 -3.37
C PRO A 235 -18.12 6.92 -2.93
N ASN A 236 -19.42 6.77 -2.66
CA ASN A 236 -20.31 7.87 -2.24
C ASN A 236 -20.47 7.95 -0.72
N TRP A 237 -19.74 7.14 0.06
CA TRP A 237 -19.79 7.19 1.52
C TRP A 237 -19.31 8.57 2.01
N ASN A 238 -20.01 9.15 2.98
CA ASN A 238 -19.68 10.45 3.55
C ASN A 238 -20.24 10.52 4.98
N GLY A 239 -19.89 11.57 5.71
CA GLY A 239 -20.42 11.88 7.04
C GLY A 239 -19.35 11.87 8.12
N LYS A 240 -19.79 12.03 9.37
CA LYS A 240 -18.93 12.25 10.56
C LYS A 240 -17.83 11.21 10.72
N ASP A 241 -18.10 9.95 10.40
CA ASP A 241 -17.11 8.87 10.48
C ASP A 241 -15.95 9.08 9.48
N ALA A 242 -16.23 9.61 8.28
CA ALA A 242 -15.20 9.93 7.29
C ALA A 242 -14.32 11.09 7.79
N ASP A 243 -14.95 12.09 8.40
CA ASP A 243 -14.26 13.25 8.97
C ASP A 243 -13.34 12.82 10.11
N VAL A 244 -13.81 11.94 11.01
CA VAL A 244 -13.02 11.39 12.11
C VAL A 244 -11.84 10.55 11.60
N LEU A 245 -12.03 9.71 10.57
CA LEU A 245 -10.92 8.93 10.01
C LEU A 245 -9.87 9.83 9.34
N ALA A 246 -10.31 10.84 8.58
CA ALA A 246 -9.43 11.83 7.97
C ALA A 246 -8.67 12.67 9.02
N ALA A 247 -9.36 13.12 10.06
CA ALA A 247 -8.74 13.83 11.19
C ALA A 247 -7.70 12.96 11.90
N LYS A 248 -8.02 11.68 12.18
CA LYS A 248 -7.09 10.74 12.80
C LYS A 248 -5.89 10.43 11.91
N SER A 249 -6.06 10.36 10.59
CA SER A 249 -4.95 10.03 9.69
C SER A 249 -3.87 11.10 9.70
N LEU A 250 -4.24 12.38 9.90
CA LEU A 250 -3.31 13.49 10.06
C LEU A 250 -2.40 13.31 11.28
N ILE A 251 -2.95 12.86 12.40
CA ILE A 251 -2.18 12.59 13.63
C ILE A 251 -1.37 11.29 13.48
N TYR A 252 -2.02 10.23 12.99
CA TYR A 252 -1.41 8.91 12.81
C TYR A 252 -0.14 8.96 11.96
N VAL A 253 -0.20 9.60 10.79
CA VAL A 253 0.96 9.69 9.90
C VAL A 253 2.12 10.42 10.55
N LYS A 254 1.86 11.36 11.48
CA LYS A 254 2.92 12.07 12.22
C LYS A 254 3.54 11.24 13.35
N LEU A 255 2.89 10.17 13.80
CA LEU A 255 3.43 9.28 14.85
C LEU A 255 4.40 8.23 14.31
N LEU A 256 4.26 7.84 13.04
CA LEU A 256 5.02 6.77 12.44
C LEU A 256 6.51 7.11 12.27
N GLU A 257 7.36 6.10 12.43
CA GLU A 257 8.74 6.16 11.99
C GLU A 257 8.80 6.34 10.46
N LYS A 258 9.73 7.18 10.01
CA LYS A 258 9.89 7.53 8.58
C LYS A 258 10.99 6.74 7.91
N LYS A 259 11.93 6.23 8.69
CA LYS A 259 13.02 5.40 8.18
C LYS A 259 12.58 3.95 8.08
N GLU A 260 13.14 3.26 7.09
CA GLU A 260 13.05 1.81 7.03
C GLU A 260 13.75 1.22 8.26
N MET A 261 13.06 0.31 8.95
CA MET A 261 13.53 -0.38 10.14
C MET A 261 13.83 -1.83 9.80
N VAL A 262 15.00 -2.28 10.22
CA VAL A 262 15.42 -3.66 10.04
C VAL A 262 15.12 -4.43 11.33
N PRO A 263 14.60 -5.67 11.25
CA PRO A 263 14.51 -6.55 12.40
C PRO A 263 15.84 -6.62 13.15
N GLY A 264 15.80 -6.30 14.44
CA GLY A 264 16.94 -6.29 15.34
C GLY A 264 16.64 -7.19 16.54
N ARG A 265 16.52 -6.60 17.73
CA ARG A 265 16.01 -7.32 18.91
C ARG A 265 14.49 -7.60 18.83
N GLY A 266 13.73 -6.78 18.12
CA GLY A 266 12.32 -7.02 17.82
C GLY A 266 12.17 -7.69 16.45
N GLU A 267 11.30 -8.70 16.36
CA GLU A 267 11.06 -9.48 15.14
C GLU A 267 10.28 -8.67 14.07
N THR A 268 9.41 -7.76 14.49
CA THR A 268 8.50 -7.00 13.62
C THR A 268 8.43 -5.51 13.98
N PRO A 269 9.53 -4.75 13.86
CA PRO A 269 9.61 -3.35 14.29
C PRO A 269 8.59 -2.42 13.64
N HIS A 270 8.30 -2.58 12.34
CA HIS A 270 7.29 -1.76 11.67
C HIS A 270 5.88 -2.05 12.17
N LEU A 271 5.50 -3.32 12.25
CA LEU A 271 4.20 -3.71 12.78
C LEU A 271 4.00 -3.21 14.21
N GLU A 272 5.05 -3.22 15.04
CA GLU A 272 5.00 -2.71 16.40
C GLU A 272 4.85 -1.18 16.46
N ASP A 273 5.57 -0.42 15.64
CA ASP A 273 5.43 1.04 15.54
C ASP A 273 4.03 1.43 15.06
N GLU A 274 3.56 0.79 13.99
CA GLU A 274 2.22 1.00 13.43
C GLU A 274 1.12 0.62 14.44
N ALA A 275 1.30 -0.48 15.18
CA ALA A 275 0.37 -0.88 16.24
C ALA A 275 0.31 0.14 17.39
N LYS A 276 1.45 0.67 17.84
CA LYS A 276 1.52 1.71 18.88
C LYS A 276 0.86 3.01 18.40
N ALA A 277 1.18 3.45 17.18
CA ALA A 277 0.55 4.63 16.58
C ALA A 277 -0.96 4.46 16.46
N TRP A 278 -1.43 3.28 16.04
CA TRP A 278 -2.86 2.97 15.96
C TRP A 278 -3.53 3.02 17.34
N GLN A 279 -2.92 2.40 18.36
CA GLN A 279 -3.43 2.42 19.73
C GLN A 279 -3.56 3.85 20.28
N ALA A 280 -2.61 4.73 19.95
CA ALA A 280 -2.65 6.13 20.38
C ALA A 280 -3.81 6.92 19.74
N VAL A 281 -4.11 6.67 18.46
CA VAL A 281 -5.13 7.45 17.73
C VAL A 281 -6.53 6.84 17.75
N ARG A 282 -6.68 5.54 18.04
CA ARG A 282 -7.97 4.83 17.90
C ARG A 282 -9.10 5.48 18.70
N GLY A 283 -8.78 6.01 19.89
CA GLY A 283 -9.74 6.63 20.81
C GLY A 283 -9.95 8.13 20.63
N LEU A 284 -9.18 8.78 19.74
CA LEU A 284 -9.33 10.22 19.50
C LEU A 284 -10.69 10.52 18.85
N THR A 285 -11.26 11.67 19.18
CA THR A 285 -12.41 12.24 18.50
C THR A 285 -11.95 13.25 17.44
N TYR A 286 -12.89 13.75 16.63
CA TYR A 286 -12.60 14.85 15.71
C TYR A 286 -12.01 16.07 16.43
N GLU A 287 -12.61 16.43 17.56
CA GLU A 287 -12.21 17.56 18.39
C GLU A 287 -10.82 17.36 19.00
N ASP A 288 -10.52 16.14 19.48
CA ASP A 288 -9.18 15.81 19.98
C ASP A 288 -8.11 16.03 18.89
N CYS A 289 -8.40 15.59 17.66
CA CYS A 289 -7.50 15.80 16.52
C CYS A 289 -7.36 17.29 16.18
N ARG A 290 -8.45 18.08 16.27
CA ARG A 290 -8.42 19.53 16.05
C ARG A 290 -7.51 20.25 17.06
N LEU A 291 -7.58 19.86 18.34
CA LEU A 291 -6.74 20.41 19.41
C LEU A 291 -5.27 19.99 19.28
N LEU A 292 -5.02 18.77 18.83
CA LEU A 292 -3.67 18.24 18.62
C LEU A 292 -2.98 18.81 17.38
N TRP A 293 -3.73 19.07 16.30
CA TRP A 293 -3.15 19.39 14.99
C TRP A 293 -2.15 20.56 15.00
N PRO A 294 -2.43 21.71 15.64
CA PRO A 294 -1.48 22.82 15.70
C PRO A 294 -0.14 22.45 16.33
N GLN A 295 -0.14 21.51 17.27
CA GLN A 295 1.04 21.05 18.02
C GLN A 295 1.88 20.04 17.24
N VAL A 296 1.26 19.29 16.31
CA VAL A 296 1.94 18.18 15.62
C VAL A 296 2.23 18.46 14.15
N ARG A 297 1.52 19.39 13.50
CA ARG A 297 1.60 19.62 12.04
C ARG A 297 3.01 19.92 11.54
N LYS A 298 3.84 20.61 12.35
CA LYS A 298 5.24 20.96 12.05
C LYS A 298 6.25 20.15 12.87
N SER A 299 5.79 19.22 13.70
CA SER A 299 6.65 18.48 14.62
C SER A 299 7.25 17.24 13.97
N SER A 300 8.40 16.81 14.49
CA SER A 300 9.00 15.51 14.17
C SER A 300 8.14 14.36 14.73
N SER A 301 8.44 13.12 14.34
CA SER A 301 7.74 11.95 14.90
C SER A 301 7.91 11.84 16.41
N ILE A 302 9.09 12.18 16.93
CA ILE A 302 9.38 12.19 18.38
C ILE A 302 8.53 13.24 19.09
N GLY A 303 8.57 14.50 18.62
CA GLY A 303 7.78 15.57 19.23
C GLY A 303 6.26 15.32 19.14
N THR A 304 5.81 14.67 18.07
CA THR A 304 4.41 14.26 17.92
C THR A 304 4.04 13.18 18.93
N ARG A 305 4.86 12.14 19.11
CA ARG A 305 4.63 11.08 20.11
C ARG A 305 4.52 11.66 21.53
N GLU A 306 5.39 12.63 21.87
CA GLU A 306 5.34 13.31 23.17
C GLU A 306 4.09 14.18 23.34
N ALA A 307 3.71 14.95 22.32
CA ALA A 307 2.50 15.78 22.36
C ALA A 307 1.23 14.94 22.53
N VAL A 308 1.11 13.86 21.76
CA VAL A 308 -0.04 12.94 21.85
C VAL A 308 -0.07 12.23 23.20
N ARG A 309 1.07 11.76 23.72
CA ARG A 309 1.14 11.15 25.06
C ARG A 309 0.65 12.11 26.14
N ARG A 310 1.18 13.33 26.19
CA ARG A 310 0.77 14.36 27.16
C ARG A 310 -0.73 14.65 27.09
N PHE A 311 -1.28 14.72 25.87
CA PHE A 311 -2.71 14.94 25.65
C PHE A 311 -3.55 13.78 26.21
N LEU A 312 -3.12 12.53 25.98
CA LEU A 312 -3.83 11.35 26.49
C LEU A 312 -3.74 11.23 28.02
N ASP A 313 -2.58 11.52 28.61
CA ASP A 313 -2.37 11.47 30.06
C ASP A 313 -3.24 12.52 30.78
N GLY A 314 -3.29 13.75 30.26
CA GLY A 314 -4.14 14.83 30.80
C GLY A 314 -5.64 14.57 30.69
N ARG A 315 -6.06 13.67 29.78
CA ARG A 315 -7.46 13.22 29.67
C ARG A 315 -7.81 12.16 30.72
N GLY A 316 -6.81 11.41 31.19
CA GLY A 316 -6.96 10.37 32.23
C GLY A 316 -7.06 10.93 33.65
N THR A 317 -6.52 12.12 33.90
CA THR A 317 -6.53 12.78 35.23
C THR A 317 -7.75 13.65 35.50
N GLY A 318 -8.69 13.75 34.56
CA GLY A 318 -9.94 14.52 34.67
C GLY A 318 -11.19 13.67 34.95
N LYS A 319 -11.02 12.46 35.50
CA LYS A 319 -12.11 11.60 36.00
C LYS A 319 -12.00 11.41 37.49
#